data_AF-A0A8M1KLA9-F1
#
_entry.id   AF-A0A8M1KLA9-F1
#
_cell.length_a   1.000
_cell.length_b   1.000
_cell.length_c   1.000
_cell.angle_alpha   90.00
_cell.angle_beta   90.00
_cell.angle_gamma   90.00
#
_symmetry.space_group_name_H-M   'P 1'
#
loop_
_entity.id
_entity.type
_entity.pdbx_description
1 polymer ?
#
loop_
_entity_poly.entity_id
_entity_poly.type
_entity_poly.pdbx_seq_one_letter_code
_entity_poly.pdbx_strand_id
1 'polypeptide(L)'
;MPETAEAVSATLTTDRNCTVEITNLSSFCLIDPKVFMSSGLWFHPPQPTIRSPMTEVCSFSKDELKLEGAVGVLTYDLFDMKTPKAAERLAIMFSVPIDKILFKNLLGVGVFEAERTCDNSLYKHMSEGKDTHFTRIEGGTSGLVHGGTGLILHCKK
;
A
#
# COMPACT_ATOMS: atom_id res chain seq x y z
N MET A 1 -22.02 -2.74 5.10
CA MET A 1 -20.78 -3.49 5.38
C MET A 1 -19.65 -2.75 4.69
N PRO A 2 -18.50 -2.53 5.32
CA PRO A 2 -17.34 -1.99 4.61
C PRO A 2 -16.99 -2.93 3.45
N GLU A 3 -16.63 -2.35 2.31
CA GLU A 3 -16.15 -3.10 1.15
C GLU A 3 -14.84 -3.80 1.54
N THR A 4 -14.71 -5.09 1.23
CA THR A 4 -13.47 -5.85 1.50
C THR A 4 -12.57 -5.82 0.26
N ALA A 5 -11.26 -6.03 0.44
CA ALA A 5 -10.34 -6.19 -0.68
C ALA A 5 -10.78 -7.31 -1.64
N GLU A 6 -11.45 -8.35 -1.14
CA GLU A 6 -11.95 -9.45 -1.96
C GLU A 6 -13.11 -9.01 -2.85
N ALA A 7 -14.07 -8.27 -2.29
CA ALA A 7 -15.21 -7.74 -3.05
C ALA A 7 -14.73 -6.75 -4.12
N VAL A 8 -13.82 -5.84 -3.77
CA VAL A 8 -13.25 -4.87 -4.70
C VAL A 8 -12.40 -5.54 -5.76
N SER A 9 -11.56 -6.51 -5.39
CA SER A 9 -10.73 -7.24 -6.36
C SER A 9 -11.58 -8.03 -7.37
N ALA A 10 -12.76 -8.53 -6.95
CA ALA A 10 -13.68 -9.25 -7.84
C ALA A 10 -14.35 -8.35 -8.89
N THR A 11 -14.38 -7.02 -8.70
CA THR A 11 -14.90 -6.08 -9.71
C THR A 11 -13.86 -5.71 -10.75
N LEU A 12 -12.56 -5.97 -10.49
CA LEU A 12 -11.48 -5.68 -11.42
C LEU A 12 -11.38 -6.80 -12.46
N THR A 13 -11.60 -6.44 -13.73
CA THR A 13 -11.54 -7.36 -14.88
C THR A 13 -10.11 -7.63 -15.35
N THR A 14 -9.11 -6.95 -14.78
CA THR A 14 -7.73 -7.00 -15.25
C THR A 14 -6.94 -8.10 -14.53
N ASP A 15 -6.15 -8.88 -15.28
CA ASP A 15 -5.35 -9.98 -14.73
C ASP A 15 -4.17 -9.54 -13.82
N ARG A 16 -3.97 -8.23 -13.68
CA ARG A 16 -2.86 -7.58 -12.97
C ARG A 16 -3.36 -6.37 -12.21
N ASN A 17 -3.85 -6.65 -11.01
CA ASN A 17 -4.23 -5.66 -10.03
C ASN A 17 -3.58 -5.98 -8.66
N CYS A 18 -3.50 -4.97 -7.79
CA CYS A 18 -3.37 -5.14 -6.35
C CYS A 18 -4.45 -4.31 -5.68
N THR A 19 -5.33 -4.99 -4.96
CA THR A 19 -6.31 -4.36 -4.09
C THR A 19 -5.81 -4.43 -2.66
N VAL A 20 -5.57 -3.27 -2.03
CA VAL A 20 -5.06 -3.15 -0.67
C VAL A 20 -6.19 -2.75 0.27
N GLU A 21 -6.52 -3.62 1.21
CA GLU A 21 -7.35 -3.29 2.38
C GLU A 21 -6.46 -2.89 3.54
N ILE A 22 -6.75 -1.74 4.14
CA ILE A 22 -6.00 -1.13 5.24
C ILE A 22 -6.93 -1.04 6.44
N THR A 23 -6.69 -1.88 7.46
CA THR A 23 -7.34 -1.75 8.76
C THR A 23 -6.42 -0.97 9.70
N ASN A 24 -6.86 0.23 10.09
CA ASN A 24 -6.13 1.08 11.04
C ASN A 24 -6.54 0.77 12.48
N LEU A 25 -5.73 0.01 13.22
CA LEU A 25 -5.93 -0.22 14.66
C LEU A 25 -4.96 0.63 15.52
N SER A 26 -4.24 1.56 14.91
CA SER A 26 -3.29 2.44 15.59
C SER A 26 -4.02 3.51 16.41
N SER A 27 -3.28 4.31 17.19
CA SER A 27 -3.83 5.54 17.80
C SER A 27 -3.84 6.75 16.86
N PHE A 28 -3.32 6.61 15.64
CA PHE A 28 -3.16 7.69 14.68
C PHE A 28 -4.30 7.71 13.65
N CYS A 29 -4.55 8.89 13.09
CA CYS A 29 -5.31 9.04 11.85
C CYS A 29 -4.33 8.97 10.68
N LEU A 30 -4.60 8.12 9.70
CA LEU A 30 -3.87 8.13 8.44
C LEU A 30 -4.43 9.26 7.58
N ILE A 31 -3.61 10.24 7.19
CA ILE A 31 -4.04 11.39 6.38
C ILE A 31 -3.09 11.64 5.21
N ASP A 32 -3.48 12.53 4.29
CA ASP A 32 -2.65 12.99 3.15
C ASP A 32 -2.07 11.82 2.31
N PRO A 33 -2.93 10.96 1.72
CA PRO A 33 -2.44 9.87 0.89
C PRO A 33 -1.67 10.40 -0.31
N LYS A 34 -0.47 9.87 -0.51
CA LYS A 34 0.33 10.11 -1.73
C LYS A 34 0.65 8.80 -2.39
N VAL A 35 0.46 8.74 -3.71
CA VAL A 35 0.73 7.55 -4.51
C VAL A 35 1.80 7.88 -5.54
N PHE A 36 2.87 7.10 -5.52
CA PHE A 36 3.83 7.04 -6.61
C PHE A 36 3.62 5.72 -7.37
N MET A 37 3.26 5.82 -8.65
CA MET A 37 3.18 4.68 -9.56
C MET A 37 4.42 4.64 -10.43
N SER A 38 5.21 3.58 -10.32
CA SER A 38 6.27 3.28 -11.27
C SER A 38 5.71 2.65 -12.55
N SER A 39 4.60 1.92 -12.45
CA SER A 39 3.92 1.26 -13.56
C SER A 39 2.45 1.01 -13.20
N GLY A 40 1.56 1.20 -14.18
CA GLY A 40 0.12 1.10 -13.97
C GLY A 40 -0.54 2.38 -13.45
N LEU A 41 -1.80 2.26 -13.01
CA LEU A 41 -2.68 3.34 -12.59
C LEU A 41 -3.45 2.96 -11.33
N TRP A 42 -3.99 3.95 -10.61
CA TRP A 42 -4.92 3.75 -9.51
C TRP A 42 -6.34 3.70 -10.06
N PHE A 43 -7.12 2.69 -9.64
CA PHE A 43 -8.50 2.50 -10.09
C PHE A 43 -9.49 2.95 -9.01
N HIS A 44 -9.31 2.44 -7.78
CA HIS A 44 -9.98 2.97 -6.59
C HIS A 44 -8.99 3.78 -5.76
N PRO A 45 -9.13 5.11 -5.63
CA PRO A 45 -8.20 5.94 -4.87
C PRO A 45 -8.04 5.50 -3.42
N PRO A 46 -6.86 5.75 -2.83
CA PRO A 46 -6.72 5.77 -1.38
C PRO A 46 -7.63 6.83 -0.76
N GLN A 47 -8.32 6.47 0.33
CA GLN A 47 -9.17 7.41 1.05
C GLN A 47 -8.31 8.54 1.66
N PRO A 48 -8.76 9.80 1.61
CA PRO A 48 -8.02 10.95 2.16
C PRO A 48 -7.73 10.85 3.66
N THR A 49 -8.55 10.10 4.39
CA THR A 49 -8.41 9.93 5.83
C THR A 49 -8.90 8.56 6.27
N ILE A 50 -8.09 7.83 7.04
CA ILE A 50 -8.46 6.55 7.68
C ILE A 50 -8.27 6.71 9.19
N ARG A 51 -9.38 6.89 9.92
CA ARG A 51 -9.35 7.00 11.39
C ARG A 51 -9.27 5.62 12.02
N SER A 52 -8.80 5.53 13.26
CA SER A 52 -8.90 4.29 14.04
C SER A 52 -10.29 4.17 14.70
N PRO A 53 -10.95 2.99 14.72
CA PRO A 53 -10.56 1.70 14.14
C PRO A 53 -11.28 1.40 12.79
N MET A 54 -11.03 2.20 11.74
CA MET A 54 -11.67 2.02 10.43
C MET A 54 -10.85 1.13 9.49
N THR A 55 -11.55 0.52 8.54
CA THR A 55 -10.96 -0.23 7.44
C THR A 55 -11.37 0.42 6.13
N GLU A 56 -10.40 0.68 5.27
CA GLU A 56 -10.61 1.26 3.94
C GLU A 56 -9.89 0.44 2.88
N VAL A 57 -10.37 0.52 1.64
CA VAL A 57 -9.83 -0.24 0.51
C VAL A 57 -9.42 0.72 -0.61
N CYS A 58 -8.29 0.41 -1.24
CA CYS A 58 -7.85 1.07 -2.46
C CYS A 58 -7.31 0.03 -3.45
N SER A 59 -7.25 0.37 -4.73
CA SER A 59 -6.78 -0.59 -5.74
C SER A 59 -5.99 0.05 -6.86
N PHE A 60 -5.03 -0.71 -7.33
CA PHE A 60 -4.08 -0.34 -8.37
C PHE A 60 -4.12 -1.42 -9.45
N SER A 61 -4.20 -1.00 -10.71
CA SER A 61 -4.30 -1.88 -11.87
C SER A 61 -3.27 -1.48 -12.92
N LYS A 62 -2.90 -2.42 -13.79
CA LYS A 62 -2.24 -2.04 -15.04
C LYS A 62 -3.09 -1.05 -15.85
N ASP A 63 -2.41 -0.29 -16.70
CA ASP A 63 -3.06 0.41 -17.81
C ASP A 63 -3.44 -0.64 -18.89
N GLU A 64 -4.71 -0.67 -19.30
CA GLU A 64 -5.20 -1.66 -20.28
C GLU A 64 -4.50 -1.56 -21.63
N LEU A 65 -4.00 -0.38 -21.98
CA LEU A 65 -3.35 -0.10 -23.27
C LEU A 65 -1.87 -0.47 -23.27
N LYS A 66 -1.30 -0.83 -22.11
CA LYS A 66 0.14 -1.12 -21.97
C LYS A 66 0.39 -2.50 -21.41
N LEU A 67 1.47 -3.12 -21.89
CA LEU A 67 2.06 -4.30 -21.26
C LEU A 67 2.85 -3.85 -20.02
N GLU A 68 2.11 -3.40 -19.01
CA GLU A 68 2.63 -2.97 -17.71
C GLU A 68 1.98 -3.70 -16.51
N GLY A 69 2.66 -3.68 -15.36
CA GLY A 69 2.15 -4.24 -14.11
C GLY A 69 1.42 -3.19 -13.26
N ALA A 70 1.19 -3.51 -11.98
CA ALA A 70 0.78 -2.53 -10.97
C ALA A 70 1.90 -2.43 -9.93
N VAL A 71 2.71 -1.37 -10.00
CA VAL A 71 3.94 -1.23 -9.21
C VAL A 71 4.03 0.19 -8.67
N GLY A 72 4.15 0.32 -7.35
CA GLY A 72 4.18 1.64 -6.72
C GLY A 72 4.35 1.60 -5.20
N VAL A 73 4.25 2.79 -4.62
CA VAL A 73 4.19 3.01 -3.18
C VAL A 73 3.07 3.98 -2.85
N LEU A 74 2.29 3.66 -1.83
CA LEU A 74 1.28 4.50 -1.21
C LEU A 74 1.81 4.94 0.15
N THR A 75 1.71 6.21 0.49
CA THR A 75 2.09 6.71 1.80
C THR A 75 0.94 7.44 2.48
N TYR A 76 0.92 7.38 3.82
CA TYR A 76 0.03 8.15 4.67
C TYR A 76 0.80 8.81 5.81
N ASP A 77 0.41 10.03 6.16
CA ASP A 77 0.92 10.71 7.33
C ASP A 77 0.24 10.15 8.58
N LEU A 78 1.03 9.79 9.59
CA LEU A 78 0.54 9.35 10.89
C LEU A 78 0.27 10.57 11.76
N PHE A 79 -0.99 11.02 11.76
CA PHE A 79 -1.43 12.18 12.52
C PHE A 79 -1.94 11.78 13.91
N ASP A 80 -1.31 12.30 14.96
CA ASP A 80 -1.79 12.14 16.32
C ASP A 80 -2.84 13.22 16.63
N MET A 81 -4.03 12.80 17.07
CA MET A 81 -5.08 13.74 17.46
C MET A 81 -4.76 14.46 18.79
N LYS A 82 -3.86 13.90 19.61
CA LYS A 82 -3.46 14.45 20.91
C LYS A 82 -2.27 15.41 20.79
N THR A 83 -1.43 15.23 19.77
CA THR A 83 -0.27 16.08 19.52
C THR A 83 -0.29 16.59 18.07
N PRO A 84 -0.25 17.91 17.81
CA PRO A 84 -0.51 18.48 16.49
C PRO A 84 0.59 18.22 15.44
N LYS A 85 1.55 17.32 15.69
CA LYS A 85 2.62 16.99 14.74
C LYS A 85 2.38 15.60 14.16
N ALA A 86 2.39 15.51 12.83
CA ALA A 86 2.59 14.22 12.16
C ALA A 86 4.03 13.77 12.48
N ALA A 87 4.17 12.72 13.29
CA ALA A 87 5.49 12.28 13.73
C ALA A 87 6.20 11.50 12.62
N GLU A 88 5.43 10.75 11.82
CA GLU A 88 5.94 9.69 10.97
C GLU A 88 5.06 9.52 9.73
N ARG A 89 5.57 8.78 8.75
CA ARG A 89 4.89 8.43 7.50
C ARG A 89 4.85 6.92 7.33
N LEU A 90 3.64 6.39 7.23
CA LEU A 90 3.40 5.03 6.78
C LEU A 90 3.70 4.95 5.28
N ALA A 91 4.40 3.91 4.86
CA ALA A 91 4.58 3.56 3.46
C ALA A 91 4.15 2.11 3.21
N ILE A 92 3.41 1.90 2.12
CA ILE A 92 2.90 0.63 1.64
C ILE A 92 3.41 0.45 0.21
N MET A 93 4.37 -0.44 0.02
CA MET A 93 4.93 -0.78 -1.30
C MET A 93 4.22 -2.00 -1.86
N PHE A 94 3.87 -1.96 -3.14
CA PHE A 94 3.30 -3.09 -3.86
C PHE A 94 3.96 -3.24 -5.23
N SER A 95 4.20 -4.48 -5.63
CA SER A 95 4.75 -4.81 -6.94
C SER A 95 4.04 -6.04 -7.50
N VAL A 96 3.24 -5.84 -8.54
CA VAL A 96 2.56 -6.90 -9.30
C VAL A 96 3.00 -6.82 -10.76
N PRO A 97 4.15 -7.41 -11.11
CA PRO A 97 4.70 -7.37 -12.46
C PRO A 97 3.86 -8.20 -13.44
N ILE A 98 3.98 -7.89 -14.74
CA ILE A 98 3.40 -8.73 -15.80
C ILE A 98 4.07 -10.09 -15.84
N ASP A 99 5.40 -10.06 -15.93
CA ASP A 99 6.22 -11.24 -16.08
C ASP A 99 6.46 -11.87 -14.71
N LYS A 100 5.60 -12.84 -14.39
CA LYS A 100 5.68 -13.63 -13.16
C LYS A 100 6.72 -14.75 -13.23
N ILE A 101 7.30 -15.00 -14.41
CA ILE A 101 8.36 -15.99 -14.60
C ILE A 101 9.67 -15.38 -14.09
N LEU A 102 9.90 -14.10 -14.36
CA LEU A 102 11.10 -13.36 -13.92
C LEU A 102 10.92 -12.65 -12.56
N PHE A 103 9.72 -12.18 -12.23
CA PHE A 103 9.51 -11.32 -11.05
C PHE A 103 8.35 -11.79 -10.17
N LYS A 104 8.58 -11.82 -8.86
CA LYS A 104 7.58 -12.20 -7.87
C LYS A 104 6.71 -11.00 -7.46
N ASN A 105 5.50 -11.29 -6.99
CA ASN A 105 4.69 -10.29 -6.31
C ASN A 105 5.35 -9.90 -4.99
N LEU A 106 5.45 -8.59 -4.72
CA LEU A 106 5.97 -8.05 -3.46
C LEU A 106 4.92 -7.17 -2.81
N LEU A 107 4.78 -7.31 -1.49
CA LEU A 107 4.06 -6.38 -0.63
C LEU A 107 4.98 -6.00 0.53
N GLY A 108 5.14 -4.71 0.78
CA GLY A 108 5.94 -4.22 1.89
C GLY A 108 5.23 -3.10 2.64
N VAL A 109 5.53 -2.98 3.92
CA VAL A 109 5.04 -1.89 4.76
C VAL A 109 6.15 -1.45 5.70
N GLY A 110 6.25 -0.15 5.93
CA GLY A 110 7.18 0.41 6.88
C GLY A 110 6.72 1.77 7.39
N VAL A 111 7.36 2.21 8.46
CA VAL A 111 7.18 3.54 9.02
C VAL A 111 8.48 4.29 8.87
N PHE A 112 8.39 5.50 8.31
CA PHE A 112 9.51 6.36 8.00
C PHE A 112 9.29 7.73 8.63
N GLU A 113 10.33 8.56 8.61
CA GLU A 113 10.24 9.96 9.02
C GLU A 113 9.25 10.73 8.14
N ALA A 114 8.57 11.74 8.70
CA ALA A 114 7.56 12.54 8.01
C ALA A 114 8.10 13.38 6.83
N GLU A 115 9.41 13.42 6.61
CA GLU A 115 10.06 14.08 5.47
C GLU A 115 10.27 13.11 4.29
N ARG A 116 10.07 11.80 4.51
CA ARG A 116 10.27 10.79 3.47
C ARG A 116 9.31 11.03 2.31
N THR A 117 9.87 11.23 1.12
CA THR A 117 9.12 11.48 -0.11
C THR A 117 8.48 10.21 -0.67
N CYS A 118 7.26 10.34 -1.19
CA CYS A 118 6.58 9.27 -1.91
C CYS A 118 7.05 9.29 -3.38
N ASP A 119 8.13 8.56 -3.66
CA ASP A 119 8.79 8.56 -4.96
C ASP A 119 9.46 7.22 -5.31
N ASN A 120 10.13 7.19 -6.47
CA ASN A 120 10.88 6.03 -6.95
C ASN A 120 12.01 5.59 -6.01
N SER A 121 12.62 6.52 -5.27
CA SER A 121 13.69 6.21 -4.33
C SER A 121 13.15 5.43 -3.12
N LEU A 122 11.96 5.80 -2.62
CA LEU A 122 11.27 5.06 -1.57
C LEU A 122 10.84 3.67 -2.07
N TYR A 123 10.27 3.59 -3.28
CA TYR A 123 9.92 2.29 -3.88
C TYR A 123 11.14 1.36 -3.94
N LYS A 124 12.25 1.81 -4.54
CA LYS A 124 13.50 1.02 -4.64
C LYS A 124 14.04 0.61 -3.27
N HIS A 125 14.01 1.54 -2.32
CA HIS A 125 14.45 1.26 -0.96
C HIS A 125 13.64 0.13 -0.32
N MET A 126 12.31 0.14 -0.45
CA MET A 126 11.46 -0.93 0.09
C MET A 126 11.53 -2.24 -0.73
N SER A 127 11.78 -2.17 -2.04
CA SER A 127 11.81 -3.35 -2.92
C SER A 127 13.13 -4.11 -2.89
N GLU A 128 14.26 -3.44 -2.68
CA GLU A 128 15.61 -4.03 -2.74
C GLU A 128 16.38 -3.91 -1.42
N GLY A 129 16.00 -2.96 -0.56
CA GLY A 129 16.66 -2.72 0.72
C GLY A 129 16.52 -3.90 1.70
N LYS A 130 17.40 -3.89 2.70
CA LYS A 130 17.49 -4.89 3.77
C LYS A 130 17.53 -4.22 5.15
N ASP A 131 16.64 -3.26 5.34
CA ASP A 131 16.62 -2.43 6.54
C ASP A 131 15.52 -2.87 7.52
N THR A 132 15.67 -2.54 8.81
CA THR A 132 14.70 -2.95 9.85
C THR A 132 13.45 -2.08 9.92
N HIS A 133 13.42 -0.96 9.18
CA HIS A 133 12.33 0.02 9.17
C HIS A 133 11.07 -0.45 8.41
N PHE A 134 11.16 -1.54 7.65
CA PHE A 134 10.03 -2.09 6.91
C PHE A 134 10.05 -3.61 6.90
N THR A 135 8.88 -4.20 6.68
CA THR A 135 8.71 -5.64 6.44
C THR A 135 8.22 -5.84 5.03
N ARG A 136 8.77 -6.83 4.33
CA ARG A 136 8.35 -7.21 2.97
C ARG A 136 8.06 -8.70 2.91
N ILE A 137 7.00 -9.07 2.21
CA ILE A 137 6.67 -10.45 1.87
C ILE A 137 6.67 -10.64 0.36
N GLU A 138 7.10 -11.83 -0.05
CA GLU A 138 6.93 -12.36 -1.39
C GLU A 138 5.68 -13.24 -1.42
N GLY A 139 4.77 -13.03 -2.37
CA GLY A 139 3.65 -13.97 -2.57
C GLY A 139 2.29 -13.35 -2.89
N GLY A 140 1.36 -14.21 -3.34
CA GLY A 140 -0.03 -13.89 -3.63
C GLY A 140 -0.94 -14.02 -2.41
N THR A 141 -2.04 -13.25 -2.42
CA THR A 141 -3.12 -13.21 -1.42
C THR A 141 -2.64 -13.45 0.01
N SER A 142 -1.68 -12.66 0.48
CA SER A 142 -1.20 -12.73 1.86
C SER A 142 -1.54 -11.45 2.59
N GLY A 143 -2.11 -11.61 3.78
CA GLY A 143 -2.24 -10.53 4.73
C GLY A 143 -0.87 -10.25 5.35
N LEU A 144 -0.45 -8.98 5.39
CA LEU A 144 0.73 -8.53 6.08
C LEU A 144 0.33 -7.67 7.27
N VAL A 145 0.80 -8.05 8.46
CA VAL A 145 0.59 -7.30 9.70
C VAL A 145 1.89 -6.61 10.06
N HIS A 146 1.88 -5.28 10.18
CA HIS A 146 3.01 -4.57 10.77
C HIS A 146 2.79 -4.43 12.27
N GLY A 147 3.47 -5.29 13.04
CA GLY A 147 3.26 -5.44 14.48
C GLY A 147 3.56 -4.19 15.33
N GLY A 148 4.24 -3.18 14.78
CA GLY A 148 4.54 -1.92 15.48
C GLY A 148 3.43 -0.86 15.41
N THR A 149 2.57 -0.90 14.39
CA THR A 149 1.58 0.17 14.12
C THR A 149 0.12 -0.28 14.20
N GLY A 150 -0.17 -1.58 14.38
CA GLY A 150 -1.55 -2.05 14.38
C GLY A 150 -2.23 -1.92 13.01
N LEU A 151 -1.45 -1.99 11.93
CA LEU A 151 -1.94 -1.97 10.56
C LEU A 151 -1.99 -3.37 10.00
N ILE A 152 -3.16 -3.75 9.48
CA ILE A 152 -3.38 -5.00 8.77
C ILE A 152 -3.59 -4.65 7.30
N LEU A 153 -2.77 -5.25 6.44
CA LEU A 153 -2.82 -5.06 5.00
C LEU A 153 -3.20 -6.36 4.32
N HIS A 154 -4.26 -6.38 3.53
CA HIS A 154 -4.57 -7.50 2.65
C HIS A 154 -4.41 -7.07 1.20
N CYS A 155 -3.45 -7.65 0.45
CA CYS A 155 -3.39 -7.49 -1.01
C CYS A 155 -4.04 -8.69 -1.72
N LYS A 156 -5.04 -8.42 -2.55
CA LYS A 156 -5.69 -9.41 -3.45
C LYS A 156 -5.32 -9.12 -4.90
N LYS A 157 -5.36 -10.18 -5.73
CA LYS A 157 -5.02 -10.18 -7.16
C LYS A 157 -6.20 -10.75 -7.93
#